data_AF-G8D7U4-F1
#
_entry.id   AF-G8D7U4-F1
#
_cell.length_a   1.000
_cell.length_b   1.000
_cell.length_c   1.000
_cell.angle_alpha   90.00
_cell.angle_beta   90.00
_cell.angle_gamma   90.00
#
_symmetry.space_group_name_H-M   'P 1'
#
loop_
_entity.id
_entity.type
_entity.pdbx_description
1 polymer ?
#
loop_
_entity_poly.entity_id
_entity_poly.type
_entity_poly.pdbx_seq_one_letter_code
_entity_poly.pdbx_strand_id
1 'polypeptide(L)'
;MGVYDYKNFGTADSKALFSDAMAITLYTYHNLDNGFAAGYQHNGFGLGLPATLVTALLGGTDSQGVISGIPWNPDSEKLALEAVKKAGWTPITASQLGYDGKTDARGTFFGEKAGYSTAQVEILSKYDAQGHLTEIGIAFRGTSGPRENLILDSIGDVINDLLAAFGPKDYAKNYVGEAFGNLLNDVVAFAKANGLSGKDVLVSGHSLGGLAVNSMADLSGGKWSGFFADSNYIAYASPTQSSTDKVLNVGYENDPVFRALDGSYFTGASIGVHDAPKESATDNIVSFNDHYASTAWNLL
;
A
#
# COMPACT_ATOMS: atom_id res chain seq x y z
N MET A 1 15.22 19.14 -9.55
CA MET A 1 14.66 17.99 -8.83
C MET A 1 13.29 17.70 -9.42
N GLY A 2 12.98 16.43 -9.74
CA GLY A 2 11.64 15.99 -10.15
C GLY A 2 10.69 15.86 -8.96
N VAL A 3 9.38 15.76 -9.22
CA VAL A 3 8.32 15.70 -8.18
C VAL A 3 8.45 14.49 -7.25
N TYR A 4 9.14 13.44 -7.68
CA TYR A 4 9.36 12.21 -6.90
C TYR A 4 10.83 12.01 -6.53
N ASP A 5 11.66 13.06 -6.59
CA ASP A 5 13.05 12.94 -6.13
C ASP A 5 13.07 12.60 -4.64
N TYR A 6 13.93 11.67 -4.25
CA TYR A 6 13.93 11.07 -2.93
C TYR A 6 15.32 11.08 -2.31
N LYS A 7 15.43 11.58 -1.06
CA LYS A 7 16.70 11.75 -0.34
C LYS A 7 17.78 12.42 -1.22
N ASN A 8 18.93 11.75 -1.40
CA ASN A 8 20.06 12.21 -2.20
C ASN A 8 20.23 11.39 -3.49
N PHE A 9 19.24 10.58 -3.87
CA PHE A 9 19.26 9.89 -5.15
C PHE A 9 19.17 10.90 -6.31
N GLY A 10 19.79 10.56 -7.43
CA GLY A 10 19.57 11.33 -8.67
C GLY A 10 18.17 11.10 -9.21
N THR A 11 17.66 12.02 -10.03
CA THR A 11 16.30 11.94 -10.59
C THR A 11 16.02 10.62 -11.32
N ALA A 12 17.01 10.02 -11.99
CA ALA A 12 16.83 8.73 -12.65
C ALA A 12 16.59 7.58 -11.66
N ASP A 13 17.38 7.54 -10.58
CA ASP A 13 17.29 6.51 -9.54
C ASP A 13 16.00 6.68 -8.73
N SER A 14 15.63 7.92 -8.39
CA SER A 14 14.34 8.19 -7.73
C SER A 14 13.14 7.76 -8.57
N LYS A 15 13.21 7.93 -9.90
CA LYS A 15 12.15 7.42 -10.80
C LYS A 15 12.07 5.89 -10.83
N ALA A 16 13.22 5.21 -10.81
CA ALA A 16 13.25 3.75 -10.74
C ALA A 16 12.62 3.26 -9.43
N LEU A 17 13.06 3.83 -8.30
CA LEU A 17 12.54 3.55 -6.96
C LEU A 17 11.03 3.80 -6.86
N PHE A 18 10.55 4.92 -7.41
CA PHE A 18 9.12 5.24 -7.47
C PHE A 18 8.33 4.21 -8.30
N SER A 19 8.87 3.79 -9.45
CA SER A 19 8.23 2.81 -10.33
C SER A 19 8.11 1.44 -9.64
N ASP A 20 9.17 1.04 -8.92
CA ASP A 20 9.15 -0.19 -8.12
C ASP A 20 8.16 -0.11 -6.97
N ALA A 21 8.13 1.02 -6.26
CA ALA A 21 7.21 1.26 -5.14
C ALA A 21 5.75 1.14 -5.61
N MET A 22 5.43 1.74 -6.75
CA MET A 22 4.09 1.64 -7.34
C MET A 22 3.76 0.20 -7.74
N ALA A 23 4.69 -0.52 -8.38
CA ALA A 23 4.47 -1.90 -8.81
C ALA A 23 4.17 -2.84 -7.63
N ILE A 24 4.97 -2.78 -6.56
CA ILE A 24 4.73 -3.62 -5.38
C ILE A 24 3.47 -3.18 -4.62
N THR A 25 3.15 -1.89 -4.58
CA THR A 25 1.90 -1.40 -3.96
C THR A 25 0.67 -1.89 -4.70
N LEU A 26 0.62 -1.80 -6.04
CA LEU A 26 -0.50 -2.32 -6.83
C LEU A 26 -0.68 -3.82 -6.63
N TYR A 27 0.43 -4.56 -6.53
CA TYR A 27 0.40 -5.99 -6.29
C TYR A 27 -0.29 -6.36 -4.97
N THR A 28 -0.11 -5.59 -3.89
CA THR A 28 -0.78 -5.87 -2.60
C THR A 28 -2.30 -5.89 -2.71
N TYR A 29 -2.89 -5.16 -3.66
CA TYR A 29 -4.33 -5.13 -3.89
C TYR A 29 -4.84 -6.30 -4.71
N HIS A 30 -3.96 -7.07 -5.36
CA HIS A 30 -4.32 -8.23 -6.16
C HIS A 30 -5.40 -7.90 -7.20
N ASN A 31 -5.27 -6.72 -7.83
CA ASN A 31 -6.23 -6.19 -8.82
C ASN A 31 -7.67 -6.09 -8.30
N LEU A 32 -7.90 -5.83 -7.00
CA LEU A 32 -9.25 -5.77 -6.39
C LEU A 32 -10.20 -4.83 -7.15
N ASP A 33 -9.71 -3.67 -7.58
CA ASP A 33 -10.47 -2.61 -8.24
C ASP A 33 -10.54 -2.75 -9.76
N ASN A 34 -9.99 -3.81 -10.35
CA ASN A 34 -9.90 -3.99 -11.79
C ASN A 34 -11.27 -3.86 -12.51
N GLY A 35 -12.31 -4.50 -11.97
CA GLY A 35 -13.68 -4.36 -12.47
C GLY A 35 -14.28 -2.96 -12.29
N PHE A 36 -13.93 -2.26 -11.21
CA PHE A 36 -14.37 -0.88 -10.99
C PHE A 36 -13.70 0.05 -12.01
N ALA A 37 -12.38 -0.07 -12.19
CA ALA A 37 -11.62 0.73 -13.14
C ALA A 37 -12.11 0.52 -14.59
N ALA A 38 -12.33 -0.72 -15.01
CA ALA A 38 -12.90 -1.02 -16.34
C ALA A 38 -14.31 -0.43 -16.50
N GLY A 39 -15.17 -0.62 -15.49
CA GLY A 39 -16.51 -0.05 -15.43
C GLY A 39 -16.53 1.46 -15.54
N TYR A 40 -15.68 2.13 -14.75
CA TYR A 40 -15.52 3.57 -14.72
C TYR A 40 -15.01 4.08 -16.07
N GLN A 41 -14.00 3.44 -16.65
CA GLN A 41 -13.45 3.83 -17.95
C GLN A 41 -14.48 3.68 -19.09
N HIS A 42 -15.41 2.73 -18.98
CA HIS A 42 -16.43 2.48 -19.98
C HIS A 42 -17.69 3.33 -19.81
N ASN A 43 -18.17 3.50 -18.57
CA ASN A 43 -19.49 4.07 -18.28
C ASN A 43 -19.43 5.43 -17.54
N GLY A 44 -18.26 5.81 -17.01
CA GLY A 44 -18.04 7.02 -16.24
C GLY A 44 -18.66 7.00 -14.84
N PHE A 45 -18.71 8.17 -14.22
CA PHE A 45 -19.26 8.41 -12.87
C PHE A 45 -20.47 9.36 -12.88
N GLY A 46 -21.20 9.41 -13.99
CA GLY A 46 -22.45 10.15 -14.15
C GLY A 46 -23.67 9.24 -14.12
N LEU A 47 -24.55 9.36 -15.12
CA LEU A 47 -25.70 8.45 -15.30
C LEU A 47 -25.29 6.98 -15.52
N GLY A 48 -24.03 6.72 -15.90
CA GLY A 48 -23.46 5.37 -16.04
C GLY A 48 -23.00 4.74 -14.73
N LEU A 49 -23.00 5.46 -13.60
CA LEU A 49 -22.57 4.96 -12.29
C LEU A 49 -23.25 3.62 -11.90
N PRO A 50 -24.56 3.40 -12.11
CA PRO A 50 -25.17 2.11 -11.80
C PRO A 50 -24.50 0.94 -12.56
N ALA A 51 -24.12 1.13 -13.82
CA ALA A 51 -23.42 0.12 -14.60
C ALA A 51 -21.97 -0.07 -14.10
N THR A 52 -21.27 1.03 -13.79
CA THR A 52 -19.93 1.01 -13.17
C THR A 52 -19.91 0.20 -11.87
N LEU A 53 -20.93 0.36 -11.01
CA LEU A 53 -21.03 -0.40 -9.76
C LEU A 53 -21.32 -1.89 -9.99
N VAL A 54 -22.12 -2.23 -11.01
CA VAL A 54 -22.35 -3.64 -11.39
C VAL A 54 -21.05 -4.29 -11.87
N THR A 55 -20.26 -3.61 -12.71
CA THR A 55 -18.94 -4.11 -13.16
C THR A 55 -17.92 -4.16 -12.04
N ALA A 56 -17.96 -3.25 -11.06
CA ALA A 56 -17.11 -3.31 -9.87
C ALA A 56 -17.37 -4.56 -9.02
N LEU A 57 -18.64 -4.98 -8.93
CA LEU A 57 -19.04 -6.19 -8.21
C LEU A 57 -18.71 -7.46 -9.00
N LEU A 58 -19.13 -7.52 -10.26
CA LEU A 58 -19.15 -8.75 -11.05
C LEU A 58 -18.01 -8.90 -12.05
N GLY A 59 -17.36 -7.81 -12.46
CA GLY A 59 -16.43 -7.79 -13.59
C GLY A 59 -17.11 -7.90 -14.95
N GLY A 60 -16.32 -8.25 -15.96
CA GLY A 60 -16.70 -8.49 -17.34
C GLY A 60 -15.78 -9.55 -17.96
N THR A 61 -15.88 -9.80 -19.27
CA THR A 61 -14.98 -10.77 -19.94
C THR A 61 -13.52 -10.33 -20.00
N ASP A 62 -13.25 -9.07 -19.68
CA ASP A 62 -11.95 -8.40 -19.71
C ASP A 62 -11.50 -7.89 -18.33
N SER A 63 -12.31 -8.08 -17.28
CA SER A 63 -12.04 -7.56 -15.94
C SER A 63 -12.66 -8.39 -14.83
N GLN A 64 -12.06 -8.40 -13.64
CA GLN A 64 -12.61 -9.10 -12.47
C GLN A 64 -13.03 -8.10 -11.40
N GLY A 65 -14.31 -8.16 -11.01
CA GLY A 65 -14.84 -7.44 -9.86
C GLY A 65 -14.44 -8.06 -8.52
N VAL A 66 -15.07 -7.58 -7.46
CA VAL A 66 -14.79 -8.08 -6.10
C VAL A 66 -15.33 -9.48 -5.82
N ILE A 67 -16.34 -9.94 -6.56
CA ILE A 67 -16.90 -11.29 -6.41
C ILE A 67 -15.99 -12.30 -7.12
N SER A 68 -15.47 -13.28 -6.35
CA SER A 68 -14.64 -14.37 -6.87
C SER A 68 -15.49 -15.50 -7.50
N GLY A 69 -14.85 -16.33 -8.33
CA GLY A 69 -15.46 -17.56 -8.86
C GLY A 69 -16.40 -17.38 -10.07
N ILE A 70 -16.47 -16.18 -10.65
CA ILE A 70 -17.27 -15.91 -11.86
C ILE A 70 -16.54 -16.47 -13.11
N PRO A 71 -17.08 -17.47 -13.82
CA PRO A 71 -16.32 -18.22 -14.83
C PRO A 71 -15.88 -17.44 -16.06
N TRP A 72 -16.56 -16.34 -16.40
CA TRP A 72 -16.23 -15.53 -17.57
C TRP A 72 -15.22 -14.41 -17.27
N ASN A 73 -14.88 -14.19 -16.00
CA ASN A 73 -13.89 -13.18 -15.65
C ASN A 73 -12.47 -13.68 -15.96
N PRO A 74 -11.55 -12.79 -16.37
CA PRO A 74 -10.14 -13.12 -16.39
C PRO A 74 -9.63 -13.35 -14.96
N ASP A 75 -8.48 -14.02 -14.86
CA ASP A 75 -7.78 -14.25 -13.60
C ASP A 75 -6.98 -12.99 -13.21
N SER A 76 -7.60 -12.05 -12.50
CA SER A 76 -6.96 -10.80 -12.09
C SER A 76 -5.83 -11.01 -11.08
N GLU A 77 -5.87 -12.09 -10.32
CA GLU A 77 -4.80 -12.48 -9.39
C GLU A 77 -3.54 -12.85 -10.17
N LYS A 78 -3.69 -13.65 -11.23
CA LYS A 78 -2.60 -13.97 -12.16
C LYS A 78 -2.07 -12.71 -12.86
N LEU A 79 -2.95 -11.81 -13.31
CA LEU A 79 -2.53 -10.55 -13.93
C LEU A 79 -1.71 -9.67 -12.96
N ALA A 80 -2.08 -9.63 -11.68
CA ALA A 80 -1.33 -8.89 -10.67
C ALA A 80 0.07 -9.48 -10.48
N LEU A 81 0.17 -10.81 -10.36
CA LEU A 81 1.45 -11.51 -10.24
C LEU A 81 2.33 -11.35 -11.49
N GLU A 82 1.75 -11.42 -12.69
CA GLU A 82 2.48 -11.18 -13.94
C GLU A 82 3.01 -9.75 -14.02
N ALA A 83 2.23 -8.76 -13.59
CA ALA A 83 2.63 -7.35 -13.59
C ALA A 83 3.80 -7.09 -12.63
N VAL A 84 3.73 -7.60 -11.39
CA VAL A 84 4.79 -7.41 -10.40
C VAL A 84 6.08 -8.14 -10.80
N LYS A 85 5.97 -9.34 -11.40
CA LYS A 85 7.11 -10.08 -11.98
C LYS A 85 7.73 -9.34 -13.16
N LYS A 86 6.92 -8.70 -14.01
CA LYS A 86 7.42 -7.87 -15.10
C LYS A 86 8.18 -6.64 -14.60
N ALA A 87 7.85 -6.13 -13.41
CA ALA A 87 8.62 -5.11 -12.71
C ALA A 87 9.90 -5.67 -12.02
N GLY A 88 10.17 -6.97 -12.13
CA GLY A 88 11.36 -7.62 -11.59
C GLY A 88 11.20 -8.22 -10.20
N TRP A 89 9.98 -8.21 -9.64
CA TRP A 89 9.71 -8.64 -8.27
C TRP A 89 9.05 -10.02 -8.20
N THR A 90 9.50 -10.86 -7.28
CA THR A 90 8.90 -12.17 -7.02
C THR A 90 8.61 -12.33 -5.52
N PRO A 91 7.42 -12.80 -5.12
CA PRO A 91 7.11 -13.06 -3.72
C PRO A 91 8.11 -14.03 -3.08
N ILE A 92 8.58 -13.69 -1.88
CA ILE A 92 9.41 -14.55 -1.04
C ILE A 92 8.46 -15.41 -0.19
N THR A 93 8.69 -16.72 -0.16
CA THR A 93 7.87 -17.64 0.63
C THR A 93 8.22 -17.59 2.12
N ALA A 94 7.26 -17.92 2.99
CA ALA A 94 7.52 -18.06 4.44
C ALA A 94 8.69 -19.02 4.74
N SER A 95 8.81 -20.11 3.98
CA SER A 95 9.92 -21.07 4.13
C SER A 95 11.28 -20.47 3.78
N GLN A 96 11.38 -19.54 2.84
CA GLN A 96 12.65 -18.85 2.52
C GLN A 96 13.05 -17.88 3.62
N LEU A 97 12.06 -17.23 4.26
CA LEU A 97 12.30 -16.35 5.40
C LEU A 97 12.57 -17.13 6.70
N GLY A 98 12.15 -18.40 6.77
CA GLY A 98 12.08 -19.14 8.03
C GLY A 98 10.97 -18.64 8.96
N TYR A 99 9.90 -18.08 8.39
CA TYR A 99 8.77 -17.51 9.13
C TYR A 99 7.72 -18.58 9.46
N ASP A 100 7.38 -18.70 10.75
CA ASP A 100 6.40 -19.68 11.26
C ASP A 100 4.95 -19.17 11.29
N GLY A 101 4.73 -17.89 10.94
CA GLY A 101 3.41 -17.28 10.98
C GLY A 101 2.54 -17.61 9.75
N LYS A 102 1.38 -16.96 9.68
CA LYS A 102 0.35 -17.28 8.69
C LYS A 102 0.67 -16.68 7.33
N THR A 103 0.55 -17.51 6.30
CA THR A 103 0.42 -17.09 4.89
C THR A 103 -0.82 -17.71 4.24
N ASP A 104 -1.35 -17.08 3.20
CA ASP A 104 -2.37 -17.70 2.33
C ASP A 104 -1.74 -18.43 1.13
N ALA A 105 -2.58 -18.97 0.24
CA ALA A 105 -2.13 -19.69 -0.95
C ALA A 105 -1.41 -18.80 -1.99
N ARG A 106 -1.53 -17.48 -1.89
CA ARG A 106 -0.84 -16.50 -2.76
C ARG A 106 0.53 -16.12 -2.20
N GLY A 107 0.80 -16.49 -0.94
CA GLY A 107 2.01 -16.14 -0.21
C GLY A 107 1.88 -14.85 0.60
N THR A 108 0.68 -14.27 0.69
CA THR A 108 0.41 -13.05 1.47
C THR A 108 0.64 -13.35 2.95
N PHE A 109 1.38 -12.50 3.66
CA PHE A 109 1.58 -12.62 5.10
C PHE A 109 0.49 -11.86 5.86
N PHE A 110 0.08 -12.38 7.02
CA PHE A 110 -1.00 -11.80 7.83
C PHE A 110 -0.48 -11.27 9.17
N GLY A 111 -1.21 -10.31 9.74
CA GLY A 111 -0.86 -9.71 11.02
C GLY A 111 -0.86 -10.70 12.19
N GLU A 112 0.07 -10.46 13.13
CA GLU A 112 0.51 -11.43 14.15
C GLU A 112 -0.27 -11.35 15.46
N LYS A 113 -0.83 -10.18 15.78
CA LYS A 113 -1.50 -9.93 17.07
C LYS A 113 -3.01 -9.79 16.91
N ALA A 114 -3.73 -10.08 18.00
CA ALA A 114 -5.16 -9.82 18.09
C ALA A 114 -5.45 -8.33 17.82
N GLY A 115 -6.44 -8.06 16.96
CA GLY A 115 -6.75 -6.72 16.47
C GLY A 115 -6.05 -6.34 15.16
N TYR A 116 -5.03 -7.10 14.73
CA TYR A 116 -4.28 -6.83 13.50
C TYR A 116 -4.30 -8.00 12.51
N SER A 117 -5.02 -9.08 12.78
CA SER A 117 -4.97 -10.32 12.00
C SER A 117 -5.49 -10.22 10.56
N THR A 118 -6.18 -9.13 10.20
CA THR A 118 -6.63 -8.83 8.83
C THR A 118 -5.58 -8.06 8.04
N ALA A 119 -4.60 -7.45 8.73
CA ALA A 119 -3.50 -6.73 8.09
C ALA A 119 -2.72 -7.68 7.18
N GLN A 120 -2.38 -7.21 5.98
CA GLN A 120 -1.67 -7.98 4.97
C GLN A 120 -0.39 -7.27 4.52
N VAL A 121 0.64 -8.05 4.25
CA VAL A 121 1.91 -7.57 3.68
C VAL A 121 2.47 -8.57 2.68
N GLU A 122 3.00 -8.04 1.58
CA GLU A 122 3.75 -8.80 0.59
C GLU A 122 5.24 -8.58 0.83
N ILE A 123 6.01 -9.67 0.87
CA ILE A 123 7.48 -9.63 0.94
C ILE A 123 8.01 -10.13 -0.39
N LEU A 124 8.71 -9.27 -1.13
CA LEU A 124 9.17 -9.54 -2.49
C LEU A 124 10.69 -9.45 -2.59
N SER A 125 11.23 -10.12 -3.61
CA SER A 125 12.64 -10.16 -3.95
C SER A 125 12.83 -9.71 -5.39
N LYS A 126 13.90 -8.95 -5.63
CA LYS A 126 14.44 -8.67 -6.97
C LYS A 126 15.82 -9.30 -7.08
N TYR A 127 16.13 -9.87 -8.25
CA TYR A 127 17.37 -10.60 -8.50
C TYR A 127 18.12 -10.01 -9.71
N ASP A 128 19.45 -10.12 -9.68
CA ASP A 128 20.27 -9.88 -10.86
C ASP A 128 20.15 -11.01 -11.90
N ALA A 129 20.84 -10.87 -13.04
CA ALA A 129 20.83 -11.86 -14.11
C ALA A 129 21.49 -13.20 -13.73
N GLN A 130 22.24 -13.24 -12.62
CA GLN A 130 22.90 -14.43 -12.08
C GLN A 130 22.06 -15.10 -10.99
N GLY A 131 20.92 -14.51 -10.61
CA GLY A 131 20.03 -15.03 -9.58
C GLY A 131 20.43 -14.64 -8.16
N HIS A 132 21.32 -13.65 -7.97
CA HIS A 132 21.61 -13.11 -6.64
C HIS A 132 20.55 -12.09 -6.23
N LEU A 133 20.11 -12.15 -4.97
CA LEU A 133 19.18 -11.19 -4.40
C LEU A 133 19.83 -9.80 -4.36
N THR A 134 19.18 -8.79 -4.95
CA THR A 134 19.69 -7.41 -4.99
C THR A 134 18.82 -6.44 -4.20
N GLU A 135 17.53 -6.73 -4.03
CA GLU A 135 16.59 -5.82 -3.36
C GLU A 135 15.45 -6.62 -2.71
N ILE A 136 14.95 -6.10 -1.59
CA ILE A 136 13.75 -6.62 -0.91
C ILE A 136 12.66 -5.55 -0.95
N GLY A 137 11.45 -5.96 -1.35
CA GLY A 137 10.26 -5.12 -1.35
C GLY A 137 9.36 -5.53 -0.19
N ILE A 138 8.90 -4.57 0.60
CA ILE A 138 7.92 -4.77 1.68
C ILE A 138 6.73 -3.91 1.33
N ALA A 139 5.61 -4.53 0.94
CA ALA A 139 4.44 -3.81 0.47
C ALA A 139 3.23 -4.08 1.37
N PHE A 140 2.77 -3.06 2.08
CA PHE A 140 1.61 -3.15 2.96
C PHE A 140 0.31 -2.89 2.19
N ARG A 141 -0.68 -3.75 2.41
CA ARG A 141 -2.02 -3.58 1.83
C ARG A 141 -2.82 -2.59 2.66
N GLY A 142 -3.59 -1.71 2.00
CA GLY A 142 -4.59 -0.89 2.69
C GLY A 142 -5.89 -1.65 2.95
N THR A 143 -6.92 -0.92 3.40
CA THR A 143 -8.22 -1.45 3.82
C THR A 143 -8.85 -2.33 2.74
N SER A 144 -9.02 -3.63 3.04
CA SER A 144 -9.68 -4.72 2.29
C SER A 144 -8.93 -6.03 2.51
N GLY A 145 -9.43 -7.14 1.98
CA GLY A 145 -8.69 -8.40 1.98
C GLY A 145 -8.88 -9.23 0.72
N PRO A 146 -8.45 -10.50 0.76
CA PRO A 146 -8.71 -11.46 -0.30
C PRO A 146 -10.21 -11.49 -0.65
N ARG A 147 -10.55 -11.59 -1.94
CA ARG A 147 -11.93 -11.58 -2.43
C ARG A 147 -12.83 -12.57 -1.70
N GLU A 148 -12.27 -13.71 -1.30
CA GLU A 148 -12.93 -14.80 -0.58
C GLU A 148 -13.43 -14.41 0.81
N ASN A 149 -12.76 -13.45 1.46
CA ASN A 149 -13.07 -12.98 2.83
C ASN A 149 -13.32 -11.45 2.90
N LEU A 150 -13.47 -10.80 1.75
CA LEU A 150 -13.43 -9.34 1.60
C LEU A 150 -14.26 -8.58 2.62
N ILE A 151 -15.49 -9.01 2.90
CA ILE A 151 -16.38 -8.31 3.84
C ILE A 151 -15.84 -8.37 5.27
N LEU A 152 -15.37 -9.54 5.70
CA LEU A 152 -14.88 -9.73 7.08
C LEU A 152 -13.55 -9.01 7.29
N ASP A 153 -12.65 -9.09 6.31
CA ASP A 153 -11.35 -8.42 6.40
C ASP A 153 -11.50 -6.88 6.34
N SER A 154 -12.37 -6.38 5.45
CA SER A 154 -12.66 -4.94 5.36
C SER A 154 -13.24 -4.36 6.65
N ILE A 155 -14.05 -5.12 7.40
CA ILE A 155 -14.56 -4.67 8.70
C ILE A 155 -13.42 -4.52 9.71
N GLY A 156 -12.48 -5.48 9.75
CA GLY A 156 -11.30 -5.40 10.61
C GLY A 156 -10.44 -4.18 10.29
N ASP A 157 -10.24 -3.89 9.00
CA ASP A 157 -9.42 -2.77 8.57
C ASP A 157 -10.11 -1.42 8.82
N VAL A 158 -11.43 -1.31 8.65
CA VAL A 158 -12.19 -0.10 9.01
C VAL A 158 -12.10 0.18 10.51
N ILE A 159 -12.08 -0.85 11.36
CA ILE A 159 -11.84 -0.66 12.80
C ILE A 159 -10.44 -0.06 13.02
N ASN A 160 -9.42 -0.53 12.30
CA ASN A 160 -8.07 -0.01 12.39
C ASN A 160 -7.98 1.45 11.88
N ASP A 161 -8.70 1.80 10.81
CA ASP A 161 -8.81 3.17 10.30
C ASP A 161 -9.43 4.11 11.36
N LEU A 162 -10.51 3.67 12.01
CA LEU A 162 -11.14 4.41 13.10
C LEU A 162 -10.22 4.55 14.32
N LEU A 163 -9.45 3.51 14.67
CA LEU A 163 -8.48 3.56 15.76
C LEU A 163 -7.26 4.42 15.43
N ALA A 164 -6.87 4.54 14.16
CA ALA A 164 -5.83 5.47 13.74
C ALA A 164 -6.26 6.93 13.93
N ALA A 165 -7.54 7.24 13.67
CA ALA A 165 -8.08 8.60 13.81
C ALA A 165 -8.49 8.94 15.26
N PHE A 166 -9.11 7.99 15.98
CA PHE A 166 -9.77 8.23 17.27
C PHE A 166 -9.29 7.32 18.41
N GLY A 167 -8.42 6.37 18.10
CA GLY A 167 -7.92 5.40 19.07
C GLY A 167 -6.82 5.96 19.98
N PRO A 168 -6.14 5.07 20.70
CA PRO A 168 -5.09 5.45 21.65
C PRO A 168 -3.95 6.23 20.99
N LYS A 169 -3.29 7.09 21.78
CA LYS A 169 -2.05 7.74 21.36
C LYS A 169 -1.06 6.69 20.84
N ASP A 170 -0.41 6.99 19.72
CA ASP A 170 0.54 6.12 19.00
C ASP A 170 -0.04 4.86 18.36
N TYR A 171 -1.37 4.70 18.20
CA TYR A 171 -1.93 3.57 17.47
C TYR A 171 -1.37 3.47 16.04
N ALA A 172 -1.49 4.56 15.25
CA ALA A 172 -0.96 4.61 13.89
C ALA A 172 0.55 4.40 13.85
N LYS A 173 1.29 4.99 14.78
CA LYS A 173 2.76 4.84 14.89
C LYS A 173 3.18 3.40 15.16
N ASN A 174 2.46 2.67 16.01
CA ASN A 174 2.83 1.32 16.43
C ASN A 174 2.28 0.22 15.53
N TYR A 175 1.39 0.56 14.58
CA TYR A 175 0.65 -0.40 13.75
C TYR A 175 1.53 -1.53 13.18
N VAL A 176 2.64 -1.20 12.50
CA VAL A 176 3.53 -2.22 11.89
C VAL A 176 4.27 -3.04 12.95
N GLY A 177 4.66 -2.43 14.07
CA GLY A 177 5.31 -3.14 15.16
C GLY A 177 4.39 -4.17 15.83
N GLU A 178 3.08 -3.92 15.83
CA GLU A 178 2.07 -4.83 16.36
C GLU A 178 1.65 -5.88 15.32
N ALA A 179 1.49 -5.50 14.06
CA ALA A 179 1.04 -6.38 13.00
C ALA A 179 2.14 -7.33 12.48
N PHE A 180 3.37 -6.86 12.29
CA PHE A 180 4.40 -7.61 11.55
C PHE A 180 5.77 -7.61 12.24
N GLY A 181 5.78 -7.44 13.56
CA GLY A 181 7.00 -7.28 14.34
C GLY A 181 7.97 -8.45 14.20
N ASN A 182 7.47 -9.69 14.23
CA ASN A 182 8.29 -10.90 14.12
C ASN A 182 8.71 -11.17 12.68
N LEU A 183 7.78 -11.07 11.72
CA LEU A 183 8.05 -11.19 10.29
C LEU A 183 9.21 -10.28 9.87
N LEU A 184 9.21 -9.03 10.34
CA LEU A 184 10.28 -8.09 10.02
C LEU A 184 11.63 -8.46 10.64
N ASN A 185 11.70 -9.19 11.77
CA ASN A 185 12.97 -9.76 12.25
C ASN A 185 13.49 -10.84 11.29
N ASP A 186 12.61 -11.68 10.75
CA ASP A 186 12.98 -12.74 9.81
C ASP A 186 13.42 -12.16 8.46
N VAL A 187 12.78 -11.08 8.01
CA VAL A 187 13.24 -10.30 6.84
C VAL A 187 14.63 -9.71 7.08
N VAL A 188 14.94 -9.19 8.28
CA VAL A 188 16.30 -8.73 8.63
C VAL A 188 17.31 -9.87 8.54
N ALA A 189 16.99 -11.03 9.11
CA ALA A 189 17.87 -12.20 9.06
C ALA A 189 18.11 -12.65 7.61
N PHE A 190 17.05 -12.74 6.80
CA PHE A 190 17.11 -13.10 5.39
C PHE A 190 17.94 -12.11 4.57
N ALA A 191 17.74 -10.80 4.76
CA ALA A 191 18.49 -9.76 4.08
C ALA A 191 19.99 -9.86 4.38
N LYS A 192 20.35 -9.99 5.67
CA LYS A 192 21.75 -10.13 6.10
C LYS A 192 22.40 -11.41 5.58
N ALA A 193 21.67 -12.53 5.55
CA ALA A 193 22.17 -13.78 4.99
C ALA A 193 22.50 -13.68 3.49
N ASN A 194 21.87 -12.74 2.79
CA ASN A 194 22.12 -12.43 1.38
C ASN A 194 23.04 -11.21 1.16
N GLY A 195 23.68 -10.71 2.22
CA GLY A 195 24.62 -9.59 2.13
C GLY A 195 23.98 -8.21 1.88
N LEU A 196 22.67 -8.09 2.08
CA LEU A 196 21.94 -6.82 1.94
C LEU A 196 21.93 -6.03 3.26
N SER A 197 21.76 -4.71 3.15
CA SER A 197 21.48 -3.82 4.28
C SER A 197 20.16 -3.08 4.12
N GLY A 198 19.81 -2.22 5.09
CA GLY A 198 18.56 -1.47 5.06
C GLY A 198 18.34 -0.66 3.78
N LYS A 199 19.40 -0.10 3.18
CA LYS A 199 19.34 0.69 1.94
C LYS A 199 18.84 -0.11 0.72
N ASP A 200 18.95 -1.44 0.79
CA ASP A 200 18.54 -2.38 -0.26
C ASP A 200 17.09 -2.87 -0.05
N VAL A 201 16.37 -2.21 0.86
CA VAL A 201 14.95 -2.48 1.16
C VAL A 201 14.10 -1.29 0.71
N LEU A 202 13.10 -1.58 -0.10
CA LEU A 202 12.04 -0.68 -0.49
C LEU A 202 10.76 -1.03 0.26
N VAL A 203 10.15 -0.03 0.91
CA VAL A 203 8.93 -0.16 1.69
C VAL A 203 7.86 0.73 1.06
N SER A 204 6.72 0.14 0.74
CA SER A 204 5.62 0.84 0.06
C SER A 204 4.24 0.34 0.51
N GLY A 205 3.19 1.03 0.10
CA GLY A 205 1.81 0.71 0.46
C GLY A 205 0.86 1.85 0.13
N HIS A 206 -0.43 1.55 0.01
CA HIS A 206 -1.47 2.54 -0.31
C HIS A 206 -2.57 2.58 0.75
N SER A 207 -3.14 3.76 1.02
CA SER A 207 -4.20 3.99 2.02
C SER A 207 -3.74 3.58 3.43
N LEU A 208 -4.44 2.66 4.12
CA LEU A 208 -3.96 2.08 5.40
C LEU A 208 -2.56 1.43 5.27
N GLY A 209 -2.20 0.93 4.08
CA GLY A 209 -0.85 0.48 3.77
C GLY A 209 0.16 1.63 3.76
N GLY A 210 -0.25 2.82 3.31
CA GLY A 210 0.55 4.05 3.40
C GLY A 210 0.76 4.51 4.85
N LEU A 211 -0.26 4.35 5.71
CA LEU A 211 -0.09 4.52 7.16
C LEU A 211 0.93 3.53 7.71
N ALA A 212 0.87 2.26 7.29
CA ALA A 212 1.84 1.24 7.70
C ALA A 212 3.28 1.59 7.24
N VAL A 213 3.48 2.15 6.05
CA VAL A 213 4.78 2.65 5.60
C VAL A 213 5.32 3.72 6.58
N ASN A 214 4.50 4.70 6.93
CA ASN A 214 4.86 5.76 7.88
C ASN A 214 5.13 5.19 9.29
N SER A 215 4.33 4.23 9.75
CA SER A 215 4.53 3.50 11.02
C SER A 215 5.88 2.79 11.04
N MET A 216 6.22 2.06 9.97
CA MET A 216 7.50 1.35 9.88
C MET A 216 8.68 2.33 9.91
N ALA A 217 8.56 3.49 9.25
CA ALA A 217 9.57 4.53 9.27
C ALA A 217 9.77 5.12 10.68
N ASP A 218 8.69 5.45 11.40
CA ASP A 218 8.76 5.93 12.80
C ASP A 218 9.43 4.91 13.73
N LEU A 219 9.20 3.61 13.49
CA LEU A 219 9.74 2.52 14.30
C LEU A 219 11.17 2.12 13.91
N SER A 220 11.59 2.45 12.68
CA SER A 220 12.82 1.95 12.05
C SER A 220 14.10 2.20 12.84
N GLY A 221 14.19 3.32 13.57
CA GLY A 221 15.36 3.66 14.39
C GLY A 221 15.43 2.92 15.72
N GLY A 222 14.29 2.44 16.24
CA GLY A 222 14.19 1.82 17.57
C GLY A 222 13.86 0.32 17.58
N LYS A 223 13.31 -0.21 16.49
CA LYS A 223 12.99 -1.63 16.31
C LYS A 223 13.93 -2.30 15.32
N TRP A 224 13.93 -3.63 15.31
CA TRP A 224 14.74 -4.47 14.39
C TRP A 224 16.23 -4.08 14.38
N SER A 225 16.74 -3.67 15.55
CA SER A 225 18.11 -3.18 15.76
C SER A 225 18.55 -2.07 14.81
N GLY A 226 17.62 -1.23 14.34
CA GLY A 226 17.92 -0.13 13.42
C GLY A 226 18.15 -0.56 11.97
N PHE A 227 17.93 -1.83 11.61
CA PHE A 227 18.26 -2.34 10.27
C PHE A 227 17.57 -1.55 9.15
N PHE A 228 16.31 -1.17 9.35
CA PHE A 228 15.52 -0.46 8.35
C PHE A 228 15.67 1.07 8.41
N ALA A 229 16.53 1.63 9.29
CA ALA A 229 16.64 3.08 9.46
C ALA A 229 17.05 3.83 8.16
N ASP A 230 17.77 3.15 7.28
CA ASP A 230 18.23 3.68 5.98
C ASP A 230 17.40 3.17 4.79
N SER A 231 16.34 2.40 5.04
CA SER A 231 15.44 1.89 3.99
C SER A 231 14.71 3.00 3.24
N ASN A 232 14.18 2.65 2.08
CA ASN A 232 13.49 3.56 1.19
C ASN A 232 11.98 3.46 1.42
N TYR A 233 11.35 4.54 1.83
CA TYR A 233 9.94 4.59 2.21
C TYR A 233 9.17 5.51 1.26
N ILE A 234 8.27 4.93 0.47
CA ILE A 234 7.37 5.68 -0.43
C ILE A 234 5.94 5.25 -0.10
N ALA A 235 5.14 6.17 0.45
CA ALA A 235 3.78 5.89 0.89
C ALA A 235 2.78 6.52 -0.08
N TYR A 236 1.74 5.77 -0.48
CA TYR A 236 0.69 6.26 -1.38
C TYR A 236 -0.61 6.51 -0.62
N ALA A 237 -1.25 7.66 -0.87
CA ALA A 237 -2.55 8.03 -0.29
C ALA A 237 -2.63 7.82 1.23
N SER A 238 -1.52 8.06 1.94
CA SER A 238 -1.45 7.86 3.38
C SER A 238 -2.29 8.92 4.11
N PRO A 239 -3.13 8.53 5.09
CA PRO A 239 -3.78 9.50 5.96
C PRO A 239 -2.81 10.14 6.94
N THR A 240 -1.69 9.47 7.26
CA THR A 240 -0.70 9.90 8.25
C THR A 240 0.62 10.30 7.62
N GLN A 241 1.42 11.05 8.39
CA GLN A 241 2.81 11.37 8.06
C GLN A 241 3.67 11.04 9.29
N SER A 242 4.75 10.30 9.07
CA SER A 242 5.69 9.95 10.13
C SER A 242 6.34 11.20 10.73
N SER A 243 6.85 11.09 11.95
CA SER A 243 7.65 12.13 12.59
C SER A 243 9.10 12.21 12.06
N THR A 244 9.44 11.40 11.06
CA THR A 244 10.77 11.29 10.46
C THR A 244 10.86 12.02 9.12
N ASP A 245 12.09 12.24 8.65
CA ASP A 245 12.43 12.74 7.31
C ASP A 245 12.58 11.62 6.27
N LYS A 246 12.10 10.39 6.58
CA LYS A 246 12.39 9.19 5.80
C LYS A 246 11.38 8.88 4.71
N VAL A 247 10.18 9.45 4.76
CA VAL A 247 9.06 9.01 3.91
C VAL A 247 8.75 10.04 2.85
N LEU A 248 8.59 9.60 1.60
CA LEU A 248 7.92 10.39 0.56
C LEU A 248 6.44 9.99 0.53
N ASN A 249 5.56 10.90 0.93
CA ASN A 249 4.11 10.72 0.92
C ASN A 249 3.53 11.23 -0.41
N VAL A 250 3.15 10.31 -1.29
CA VAL A 250 2.61 10.63 -2.62
C VAL A 250 1.10 10.44 -2.62
N GLY A 251 0.37 11.41 -3.15
CA GLY A 251 -1.08 11.34 -3.26
C GLY A 251 -1.63 12.47 -4.08
N TYR A 252 -2.93 12.36 -4.38
CA TYR A 252 -3.66 13.43 -5.04
C TYR A 252 -4.24 14.39 -4.01
N GLU A 253 -4.21 15.70 -4.27
CA GLU A 253 -4.77 16.71 -3.35
C GLU A 253 -6.28 16.55 -3.15
N ASN A 254 -6.96 16.02 -4.17
CA ASN A 254 -8.39 15.73 -4.16
C ASN A 254 -8.74 14.29 -3.73
N ASP A 255 -7.77 13.53 -3.22
CA ASP A 255 -8.03 12.29 -2.51
C ASP A 255 -8.37 12.61 -1.04
N PRO A 256 -9.59 12.34 -0.56
CA PRO A 256 -10.00 12.69 0.79
C PRO A 256 -9.30 11.88 1.89
N VAL A 257 -8.60 10.78 1.55
CA VAL A 257 -7.79 10.01 2.50
C VAL A 257 -6.40 10.63 2.65
N PHE A 258 -5.82 11.10 1.55
CA PHE A 258 -4.45 11.61 1.54
C PHE A 258 -4.30 12.85 2.42
N ARG A 259 -3.43 12.79 3.43
CA ARG A 259 -3.21 13.86 4.43
C ARG A 259 -4.41 14.17 5.33
N ALA A 260 -5.38 13.26 5.45
CA ALA A 260 -6.55 13.45 6.31
C ALA A 260 -6.21 13.74 7.77
N LEU A 261 -5.08 13.23 8.29
CA LEU A 261 -4.59 13.50 9.63
C LEU A 261 -3.37 14.42 9.59
N ASP A 262 -3.20 15.24 10.64
CA ASP A 262 -1.99 16.04 10.82
C ASP A 262 -0.95 15.25 11.62
N GLY A 263 0.05 14.69 10.93
CA GLY A 263 0.89 13.63 11.49
C GLY A 263 0.05 12.37 11.70
N SER A 264 -0.49 12.19 12.90
CA SER A 264 -1.51 11.17 13.20
C SER A 264 -2.69 11.73 14.01
N TYR A 265 -2.85 13.05 14.07
CA TYR A 265 -3.88 13.70 14.87
C TYR A 265 -5.09 14.04 14.01
N PHE A 266 -6.27 13.69 14.53
CA PHE A 266 -7.53 14.16 13.98
C PHE A 266 -7.71 15.64 14.28
N THR A 267 -8.05 16.43 13.26
CA THR A 267 -8.29 17.87 13.35
C THR A 267 -9.67 18.22 12.80
N GLY A 268 -10.10 19.47 12.92
CA GLY A 268 -11.35 19.92 12.29
C GLY A 268 -11.34 19.79 10.76
N ALA A 269 -10.15 19.82 10.13
CA ALA A 269 -10.02 19.68 8.68
C ALA A 269 -10.11 18.22 8.20
N SER A 270 -9.95 17.23 9.10
CA SER A 270 -9.92 15.80 8.75
C SER A 270 -11.22 15.27 8.12
N ILE A 271 -12.33 16.00 8.27
CA ILE A 271 -13.65 15.66 7.69
C ILE A 271 -14.09 16.66 6.61
N GLY A 272 -13.15 17.45 6.09
CA GLY A 272 -13.38 18.43 5.02
C GLY A 272 -12.15 18.53 4.12
N VAL A 273 -11.85 19.74 3.65
CA VAL A 273 -10.62 20.02 2.90
C VAL A 273 -9.44 20.10 3.87
N HIS A 274 -8.41 19.28 3.65
CA HIS A 274 -7.21 19.17 4.48
C HIS A 274 -5.91 19.38 3.68
N ASP A 275 -5.95 20.29 2.70
CA ASP A 275 -4.85 20.62 1.78
C ASP A 275 -3.80 21.59 2.36
N ALA A 276 -3.57 21.55 3.67
CA ALA A 276 -2.44 22.28 4.25
C ALA A 276 -1.13 21.58 3.82
N PRO A 277 -0.15 22.29 3.22
CA PRO A 277 1.07 21.67 2.73
C PRO A 277 1.84 20.90 3.82
N LYS A 278 2.40 19.76 3.46
CA LYS A 278 3.20 18.92 4.38
C LYS A 278 4.57 18.63 3.76
N GLU A 279 5.61 18.80 4.57
CA GLU A 279 7.01 18.73 4.08
C GLU A 279 7.34 17.42 3.36
N SER A 280 6.83 16.29 3.85
CA SER A 280 7.08 14.97 3.26
C SER A 280 6.17 14.65 2.07
N ALA A 281 5.23 15.52 1.70
CA ALA A 281 4.13 15.20 0.80
C ALA A 281 4.22 15.87 -0.58
N THR A 282 3.67 15.20 -1.61
CA THR A 282 3.38 15.83 -2.90
C THR A 282 2.05 16.57 -2.85
N ASP A 283 2.07 17.84 -2.45
CA ASP A 283 0.85 18.53 -2.04
C ASP A 283 -0.12 18.94 -3.16
N ASN A 284 0.34 19.03 -4.42
CA ASN A 284 -0.41 19.73 -5.49
C ASN A 284 -0.62 18.86 -6.75
N ILE A 285 -0.81 17.55 -6.60
CA ILE A 285 -1.11 16.65 -7.72
C ILE A 285 -2.62 16.45 -7.80
N VAL A 286 -3.23 16.74 -8.94
CA VAL A 286 -4.69 16.59 -9.13
C VAL A 286 -5.01 15.32 -9.92
N SER A 287 -5.93 14.50 -9.40
CA SER A 287 -6.62 13.48 -10.19
C SER A 287 -7.81 14.12 -10.89
N PHE A 288 -7.62 14.54 -12.14
CA PHE A 288 -8.67 15.16 -12.94
C PHE A 288 -9.61 14.08 -13.52
N ASN A 289 -10.53 13.62 -12.67
CA ASN A 289 -11.51 12.56 -12.97
C ASN A 289 -12.94 13.12 -13.09
N ASP A 290 -13.90 12.30 -13.53
CA ASP A 290 -15.33 12.66 -13.67
C ASP A 290 -15.94 13.35 -12.44
N HIS A 291 -15.58 12.93 -11.22
CA HIS A 291 -16.06 13.57 -10.00
C HIS A 291 -15.48 14.98 -9.88
N TYR A 292 -14.16 15.12 -9.99
CA TYR A 292 -13.48 16.42 -9.93
C TYR A 292 -13.97 17.39 -11.01
N ALA A 293 -14.20 16.89 -12.22
CA ALA A 293 -14.63 17.71 -13.37
C ALA A 293 -16.11 18.14 -13.31
N SER A 294 -16.94 17.52 -12.46
CA SER A 294 -18.38 17.71 -12.45
C SER A 294 -18.84 18.81 -11.50
N THR A 295 -19.49 19.84 -12.03
CA THR A 295 -20.14 20.88 -11.19
C THR A 295 -21.20 20.29 -10.26
N ALA A 296 -21.93 19.26 -10.71
CA ALA A 296 -23.01 18.66 -9.91
C ALA A 296 -22.47 17.83 -8.74
N TRP A 297 -21.36 17.11 -8.94
CA TRP A 297 -20.73 16.31 -7.87
C TRP A 297 -20.16 17.22 -6.78
N ASN A 298 -19.56 18.35 -7.15
CA ASN A 298 -18.98 19.33 -6.22
C ASN A 298 -20.01 20.31 -5.60
N LEU A 299 -21.32 20.01 -5.69
CA LEU A 299 -22.33 20.65 -4.84
C LEU A 299 -22.31 20.09 -3.41
N LEU A 300 -21.69 18.91 -3.22
CA LEU A 300 -21.48 18.20 -1.97
C LEU A 300 -20.02 18.39 -1.52
#